data_AF-A0A4Q3JF33-F1
#
_entry.id   AF-A0A4Q3JF33-F1
#
_cell.length_a   1.000
_cell.length_b   1.000
_cell.length_c   1.000
_cell.angle_alpha   90.00
_cell.angle_beta   90.00
_cell.angle_gamma   90.00
#
_symmetry.space_group_name_H-M   'P 1'
#
loop_
_entity.id
_entity.type
_entity.pdbx_description
1 polymer ?
#
loop_
_entity_poly.entity_id
_entity_poly.type
_entity_poly.pdbx_seq_one_letter_code
_entity_poly.pdbx_strand_id
1 'polypeptide(L)'
;MSRLRPQSLITAALIVLAGAGLYNVLADASEVDAKAMASAPICQGGCTPTRFTRTPLWHDYTLTNRQGATAEVRCTRAYYLVGEHRCGPR
;
A
#
# COMPACT_ATOMS: atom_id res chain seq x y z
N MET A 1 -27.16 -21.92 -27.92
CA MET A 1 -25.83 -21.27 -27.82
C MET A 1 -26.03 -19.76 -27.86
N SER A 2 -26.08 -19.12 -26.69
CA SER A 2 -26.31 -17.67 -26.57
C SER A 2 -25.10 -16.90 -27.08
N ARG A 3 -25.27 -16.14 -28.17
CA ARG A 3 -24.25 -15.22 -28.69
C ARG A 3 -24.09 -14.09 -27.66
N LEU A 4 -23.09 -14.21 -26.80
CA LEU A 4 -22.64 -13.08 -25.97
C LEU A 4 -22.28 -11.95 -26.94
N ARG A 5 -23.02 -10.83 -26.84
CA ARG A 5 -22.72 -9.64 -27.63
C ARG A 5 -21.30 -9.18 -27.28
N PRO A 6 -20.49 -8.72 -28.24
CA PRO A 6 -19.12 -8.27 -27.98
C PRO A 6 -19.04 -7.23 -26.85
N GLN A 7 -20.10 -6.43 -26.68
CA GLN A 7 -20.30 -5.52 -25.55
C GLN A 7 -20.23 -6.21 -24.18
N SER A 8 -20.82 -7.40 -24.03
CA SER A 8 -20.81 -8.17 -22.77
C SER A 8 -19.40 -8.62 -22.38
N LEU A 9 -18.56 -8.96 -23.37
CA LEU A 9 -17.17 -9.37 -23.15
C LEU A 9 -16.29 -8.17 -22.75
N ILE A 10 -16.50 -7.01 -23.40
CA ILE A 10 -15.78 -5.77 -23.06
C ILE A 10 -16.13 -5.33 -21.64
N THR A 11 -17.41 -5.35 -21.26
CA THR A 11 -17.84 -4.99 -19.90
C THR A 11 -17.23 -5.94 -18.86
N ALA A 12 -17.22 -7.25 -19.12
CA ALA A 12 -16.60 -8.22 -18.23
C ALA A 12 -15.09 -7.95 -18.07
N ALA A 13 -14.39 -7.67 -19.16
CA ALA A 13 -12.96 -7.34 -19.12
C ALA A 13 -12.68 -6.06 -18.31
N LEU A 14 -13.49 -5.01 -18.48
CA LEU A 14 -13.36 -3.77 -17.71
C LEU A 14 -13.60 -3.97 -16.22
N ILE A 15 -14.59 -4.78 -15.84
CA ILE A 15 -14.87 -5.10 -14.43
C ILE A 15 -13.69 -5.86 -13.81
N VAL A 16 -13.13 -6.85 -14.52
CA VAL A 16 -11.96 -7.60 -14.06
C VAL A 16 -10.74 -6.70 -13.91
N LEU A 17 -10.49 -5.82 -14.88
CA LEU A 17 -9.38 -4.86 -14.83
C LEU A 17 -9.54 -3.85 -13.69
N ALA A 18 -10.75 -3.33 -13.48
CA ALA A 18 -11.04 -2.44 -12.36
C ALA A 18 -10.86 -3.14 -11.02
N GLY A 19 -11.34 -4.38 -10.91
CA GLY A 19 -11.13 -5.23 -9.72
C GLY A 19 -9.66 -5.50 -9.43
N ALA A 20 -8.86 -5.79 -10.47
CA ALA A 20 -7.41 -5.96 -10.32
C ALA A 20 -6.70 -4.67 -9.90
N GLY A 21 -7.14 -3.51 -10.43
CA GLY A 21 -6.64 -2.20 -9.99
C GLY A 21 -6.97 -1.92 -8.52
N LEU A 22 -8.21 -2.17 -8.11
CA LEU A 22 -8.65 -2.03 -6.71
C LEU A 22 -7.89 -2.99 -5.78
N TYR A 23 -7.69 -4.24 -6.18
CA TYR A 23 -6.94 -5.22 -5.39
C TYR A 23 -5.48 -4.78 -5.20
N ASN A 24 -4.80 -4.32 -6.25
CA ASN A 24 -3.43 -3.80 -6.15
C ASN A 24 -3.33 -2.58 -5.24
N VAL A 25 -4.35 -1.72 -5.18
CA VAL A 25 -4.32 -0.52 -4.34
C VAL A 25 -4.64 -0.86 -2.87
N LEU A 26 -5.57 -1.79 -2.63
CA LEU A 26 -6.08 -2.08 -1.28
C LEU A 26 -5.32 -3.20 -0.56
N ALA A 27 -4.88 -4.25 -1.28
CA ALA A 27 -4.16 -5.38 -0.67
C ALA A 27 -2.76 -4.99 -0.19
N ASP A 28 -2.14 -3.96 -0.80
CA ASP A 28 -0.80 -3.48 -0.45
C ASP A 28 -0.72 -2.86 0.97
N ALA A 29 -1.83 -2.49 1.59
CA ALA A 29 -1.80 -1.69 2.82
C ALA A 29 -1.05 -2.39 3.97
N SER A 30 -1.30 -3.67 4.19
CA SER A 30 -0.65 -4.43 5.27
C SER A 30 0.83 -4.69 5.00
N GLU A 31 1.20 -4.91 3.73
CA GLU A 31 2.58 -5.13 3.32
C GLU A 31 3.41 -3.84 3.47
N VAL A 32 2.85 -2.69 3.12
CA VAL A 32 3.51 -1.39 3.29
C VAL A 32 3.67 -1.03 4.75
N ASP A 33 2.67 -1.32 5.58
CA ASP A 33 2.76 -1.12 7.03
C ASP A 33 3.90 -1.98 7.62
N ALA A 34 4.03 -3.24 7.20
CA ALA A 34 5.11 -4.13 7.62
C ALA A 34 6.50 -3.64 7.16
N LYS A 35 6.61 -3.19 5.90
CA LYS A 35 7.86 -2.61 5.36
C LYS A 35 8.23 -1.31 6.07
N ALA A 36 7.24 -0.48 6.44
CA ALA A 36 7.47 0.75 7.18
C ALA A 36 8.10 0.43 8.56
N MET A 37 7.51 -0.52 9.29
CA MET A 37 8.03 -0.98 10.58
C MET A 37 9.42 -1.60 10.47
N ALA A 38 9.68 -2.40 9.43
CA ALA A 38 10.98 -3.00 9.19
C ALA A 38 12.07 -1.97 8.86
N SER A 39 11.71 -0.85 8.23
CA SER A 39 12.65 0.22 7.87
C SER A 39 13.05 1.12 9.05
N ALA A 40 12.32 1.09 10.16
CA ALA A 40 12.61 1.88 11.36
C ALA A 40 13.36 1.03 12.41
N PRO A 41 14.64 1.36 12.71
CA PRO A 41 15.42 0.61 13.70
C PRO A 41 14.81 0.60 15.10
N ILE A 42 14.10 1.68 15.46
CA ILE A 42 13.44 1.83 16.76
C ILE A 42 12.29 0.83 16.98
N CYS A 43 11.89 0.12 15.92
CA CYS A 43 10.78 -0.83 15.91
C CYS A 43 11.20 -2.30 16.06
N GLN A 44 12.49 -2.57 16.35
CA GLN A 44 12.94 -3.90 16.80
C GLN A 44 12.28 -4.25 18.14
N GLY A 45 11.15 -4.94 18.11
CA GLY A 45 10.32 -5.25 19.29
C GLY A 45 8.87 -4.75 19.21
N GLY A 46 8.52 -4.08 18.11
CA GLY A 46 7.16 -3.62 17.81
C GLY A 46 6.98 -2.12 18.00
N CYS A 47 6.32 -1.51 17.02
CA CYS A 47 5.92 -0.10 17.03
C CYS A 47 4.42 0.00 16.73
N THR A 48 3.82 1.07 17.26
CA THR A 48 2.46 1.45 16.92
C THR A 48 2.51 2.66 15.98
N PRO A 49 1.81 2.64 14.83
CA PRO A 49 1.66 3.83 14.01
C PRO A 49 0.73 4.82 14.75
N THR A 50 1.24 6.01 15.08
CA THR A 50 0.49 7.06 15.79
C THR A 50 -0.05 8.13 14.86
N ARG A 51 0.59 8.30 13.70
CA ARG A 51 0.11 9.15 12.61
C ARG A 51 0.35 8.44 11.29
N PHE A 52 -0.64 8.42 10.42
CA PHE A 52 -0.49 7.87 9.08
C PHE A 52 -1.18 8.78 8.06
N THR A 53 -0.54 9.00 6.91
CA THR A 53 -1.13 9.69 5.76
C THR A 53 -0.93 8.79 4.55
N ARG A 54 -2.02 8.37 3.90
CA ARG A 54 -1.98 7.47 2.75
C ARG A 54 -2.38 8.23 1.50
N THR A 55 -1.52 8.18 0.48
CA THR A 55 -1.81 8.64 -0.87
C THR A 55 -1.47 7.53 -1.87
N PRO A 56 -1.99 7.56 -3.10
CA PRO A 56 -1.67 6.56 -4.12
C PRO A 56 -0.18 6.48 -4.48
N LEU A 57 0.60 7.52 -4.17
CA LEU A 57 2.00 7.66 -4.55
C LEU A 57 2.95 7.46 -3.36
N TRP A 58 2.53 7.88 -2.17
CA TRP A 58 3.32 7.74 -0.94
C TRP A 58 2.45 7.58 0.30
N HIS A 59 2.99 6.88 1.29
CA HIS A 59 2.45 6.75 2.64
C HIS A 59 3.47 7.32 3.63
N ASP A 60 3.02 8.22 4.49
CA ASP A 60 3.81 8.76 5.60
C ASP A 60 3.35 8.09 6.90
N TYR A 61 4.30 7.62 7.70
CA TYR A 61 4.09 6.98 8.99
C TYR A 61 4.90 7.69 10.07
N THR A 62 4.25 7.98 11.19
CA THR A 62 4.93 8.25 12.45
C THR A 62 4.79 7.01 13.31
N LEU A 63 5.90 6.29 13.49
CA LEU A 63 5.99 5.07 14.30
C LEU A 63 6.43 5.45 15.70
N THR A 64 5.79 4.90 16.72
CA THR A 64 6.16 5.12 18.13
C THR A 64 6.42 3.77 18.80
N ASN A 65 7.56 3.62 19.48
CA ASN A 65 7.88 2.42 20.22
C ASN A 65 7.30 2.45 21.65
N ARG A 66 7.46 1.37 22.41
CA ARG A 66 6.95 1.28 23.80
C ARG A 66 7.64 2.24 24.76
N GLN A 67 8.86 2.68 24.44
CA GLN A 67 9.62 3.67 25.22
C GLN A 67 9.24 5.12 24.87
N GLY A 68 8.31 5.34 23.94
CA GLY A 68 7.88 6.67 23.50
C GLY A 68 8.79 7.35 22.48
N ALA A 69 9.80 6.66 21.95
CA ALA A 69 10.61 7.18 20.86
C ALA A 69 9.83 7.11 19.54
N THR A 70 9.97 8.14 18.71
CA THR A 70 9.27 8.27 17.43
C THR A 70 10.23 8.19 16.25
N ALA A 71 9.77 7.62 15.13
CA ALA A 71 10.44 7.66 13.85
C ALA A 71 9.45 8.01 12.74
N GLU A 72 9.87 8.90 11.85
CA GLU A 72 9.12 9.21 10.64
C GLU A 72 9.64 8.35 9.49
N VAL A 73 8.72 7.59 8.90
CA VAL A 73 9.00 6.69 7.78
C VAL A 73 8.12 7.09 6.62
N ARG A 74 8.73 7.23 5.45
CA ARG A 74 8.01 7.44 4.19
C ARG A 74 8.16 6.21 3.32
N CYS A 75 7.03 5.66 2.90
CA CYS A 75 6.95 4.61 1.90
C CYS A 75 6.47 5.19 0.58
N THR A 76 7.27 5.08 -0.48
CA THR A 76 6.89 5.55 -1.82
C THR A 76 6.74 4.38 -2.77
N ARG A 77 5.77 4.47 -3.69
CA ARG A 77 5.56 3.46 -4.72
C ARG A 77 6.54 3.72 -5.88
N ALA A 78 7.29 2.71 -6.30
CA ALA A 78 8.38 2.88 -7.28
C ALA A 78 7.89 3.26 -8.69
N TYR A 79 6.65 2.93 -9.06
CA TYR A 79 6.05 3.22 -10.37
C TYR A 79 4.57 3.62 -10.22
N TYR A 80 4.07 4.41 -11.17
CA TYR A 80 2.68 4.87 -11.23
C TYR A 80 1.75 3.64 -11.32
N LEU A 81 1.01 3.37 -10.24
CA LEU A 81 -0.05 2.36 -10.11
C LEU A 81 0.36 0.88 -9.97
N VAL A 82 1.62 0.48 -10.22
CA VAL A 82 2.05 -0.93 -10.10
C VAL A 82 3.51 -1.01 -9.64
N GLY A 83 3.82 -1.70 -8.53
CA GLY A 83 5.21 -1.94 -8.12
C GLY A 83 5.46 -1.90 -6.62
N GLU A 84 6.62 -2.39 -6.20
CA GLU A 84 6.99 -2.48 -4.78
C GLU A 84 7.08 -1.10 -4.11
N HIS A 85 6.61 -1.02 -2.87
CA HIS A 85 6.82 0.14 -2.03
C HIS A 85 8.21 0.10 -1.40
N ARG A 86 8.97 1.19 -1.56
CA ARG A 86 10.23 1.41 -0.88
C ARG A 86 10.00 2.31 0.33
N CYS A 87 10.31 1.80 1.52
CA CYS A 87 10.19 2.52 2.77
C CYS A 87 11.57 2.95 3.27
N GLY A 88 11.66 4.17 3.79
CA GLY A 88 12.88 4.70 4.41
C GLY A 88 12.58 5.84 5.38
N PRO A 89 13.60 6.26 6.15
CA PRO A 89 13.48 7.46 6.99
C PRO A 89 13.15 8.66 6.12
N ARG A 90 12.25 9.52 6.63
CA ARG A 90 11.92 10.78 6.00
C ARG A 90 13.03 11.81 6.20
#